data_AF-A0A0A0EYC0-F1
#
_entry.id   AF-A0A0A0EYC0-F1
#
_cell.length_a   1.000
_cell.length_b   1.000
_cell.length_c   1.000
_cell.angle_alpha   90.00
_cell.angle_beta   90.00
_cell.angle_gamma   90.00
#
_symmetry.space_group_name_H-M   'P 1'
#
loop_
_entity.id
_entity.type
_entity.pdbx_description
1 polymer ?
#
loop_
_entity_poly.entity_id
_entity_poly.type
_entity_poly.pdbx_seq_one_letter_code
_entity_poly.pdbx_strand_id
1 'polypeptide(L)'
;MTVLMTLGQLAIIWIKGLRENGATEAFLGYAPNLVAAATLPGLFVALQLQRGFGGTAVFGWTQLWRLTRTHAVALLISTGGLLAWEFAQVYRPNRTFDMQDVLATVAGAALWGAMVCVGRLATADTHRRATTGEIASLPVSESPTS
;
A
#
# COMPACT_ATOMS: atom_id res chain seq x y z
N MET A 1 2.58 19.69 14.20
CA MET A 1 3.18 20.66 13.23
C MET A 1 4.49 20.15 12.63
N THR A 2 5.38 19.54 13.40
CA THR A 2 6.71 19.09 12.95
C THR A 2 6.67 18.09 11.78
N VAL A 3 5.79 17.09 11.83
CA VAL A 3 5.66 16.05 10.77
C VAL A 3 5.23 16.65 9.43
N LEU A 4 4.31 17.62 9.44
CA LEU A 4 3.83 18.27 8.22
C LEU A 4 4.94 19.10 7.55
N MET A 5 5.79 19.73 8.37
CA MET A 5 6.97 20.47 7.91
C MET A 5 8.02 19.53 7.30
N THR A 6 8.28 18.38 7.92
CA THR A 6 9.22 17.38 7.41
C THR A 6 8.75 16.80 6.07
N LEU A 7 7.46 16.47 5.95
CA LEU A 7 6.88 16.01 4.70
C LEU A 7 6.90 17.08 3.60
N GLY A 8 6.65 18.34 3.95
CA GLY A 8 6.76 19.47 3.01
C GLY A 8 8.19 19.67 2.50
N GLN A 9 9.20 19.57 3.38
CA GLN A 9 10.60 19.65 2.97
C GLN A 9 11.02 18.47 2.08
N LEU A 10 10.57 17.25 2.40
CA LEU A 10 10.81 16.08 1.54
C LEU A 10 10.17 16.25 0.16
N ALA A 11 8.95 16.78 0.08
CA ALA A 11 8.29 17.06 -1.20
C ALA A 11 9.04 18.12 -2.03
N ILE A 12 9.58 19.17 -1.38
CA ILE A 12 10.37 20.21 -2.08
C ILE A 12 11.70 19.65 -2.60
N ILE A 13 12.37 18.81 -1.80
CA ILE A 13 13.60 18.11 -2.23
C ILE A 13 13.28 17.20 -3.42
N TRP A 14 12.14 16.51 -3.38
CA TRP A 14 11.68 15.64 -4.46
C TRP A 14 11.39 16.40 -5.76
N ILE A 15 10.68 17.54 -5.67
CA ILE A 15 10.40 18.41 -6.83
C ILE A 15 11.69 18.98 -7.43
N LYS A 16 12.67 19.35 -6.59
CA LYS A 16 13.99 19.81 -7.06
C LYS A 16 14.77 18.69 -7.74
N GLY A 17 14.81 17.49 -7.16
CA GLY A 17 15.48 16.33 -7.74
C GLY A 17 14.89 15.93 -9.11
N LEU A 18 13.57 15.98 -9.26
CA LEU A 18 12.89 15.77 -10.54
C LEU A 18 13.27 16.79 -11.62
N ARG A 19 13.58 18.02 -11.21
CA ARG A 19 13.92 19.13 -12.11
C ARG A 19 15.38 19.10 -12.56
N GLU A 20 16.28 18.61 -11.72
CA GLU A 20 17.73 18.66 -11.93
C GLU A 20 18.28 17.42 -12.67
N ASN A 21 17.80 16.22 -12.35
CA ASN A 21 18.33 14.97 -12.94
C ASN A 21 17.47 14.43 -14.11
N GLY A 22 16.40 15.14 -14.47
CA GLY A 22 15.38 14.65 -15.40
C GLY A 22 14.42 13.67 -14.72
N ALA A 23 13.14 13.79 -15.06
CA ALA A 23 12.06 13.01 -14.43
C ALA A 23 12.29 11.49 -14.52
N THR A 24 12.98 11.02 -15.55
CA THR A 24 13.25 9.61 -15.82
C THR A 24 14.27 9.01 -14.85
N GLU A 25 15.39 9.70 -14.56
CA GLU A 25 16.41 9.19 -13.63
C GLU A 25 15.91 9.21 -12.18
N ALA A 26 15.20 10.27 -11.80
CA ALA A 26 14.52 10.33 -10.52
C ALA A 26 13.49 9.19 -10.41
N PHE A 27 12.59 9.03 -11.38
CA PHE A 27 11.59 7.97 -11.33
C PHE A 27 12.22 6.57 -11.26
N LEU A 28 13.29 6.31 -12.02
CA LEU A 28 13.97 5.01 -12.01
C LEU A 28 14.73 4.72 -10.70
N GLY A 29 15.21 5.76 -9.99
CA GLY A 29 15.81 5.61 -8.67
C GLY A 29 14.78 5.26 -7.59
N TYR A 30 13.65 6.00 -7.54
CA TYR A 30 12.68 5.85 -6.44
C TYR A 30 11.59 4.79 -6.69
N ALA A 31 11.13 4.66 -7.94
CA ALA A 31 9.95 3.86 -8.25
C ALA A 31 10.10 2.37 -7.91
N PRO A 32 11.25 1.71 -8.12
CA PRO A 32 11.37 0.28 -7.81
C PRO A 32 11.08 -0.02 -6.33
N ASN A 33 11.68 0.75 -5.42
CA ASN A 33 11.53 0.54 -3.98
C ASN A 33 10.19 1.03 -3.44
N LEU A 34 9.67 2.15 -3.97
CA LEU A 34 8.32 2.62 -3.64
C LEU A 34 7.25 1.60 -4.07
N VAL A 35 7.32 1.13 -5.32
CA VAL A 35 6.36 0.18 -5.87
C VAL A 35 6.50 -1.17 -5.18
N ALA A 36 7.71 -1.66 -4.94
CA ALA A 36 7.93 -2.91 -4.21
C ALA A 36 7.36 -2.82 -2.78
N ALA A 37 7.64 -1.74 -2.05
CA ALA A 37 7.12 -1.57 -0.69
C ALA A 37 5.60 -1.44 -0.64
N ALA A 38 4.96 -0.86 -1.66
CA ALA A 38 3.51 -0.76 -1.76
C ALA A 38 2.83 -2.05 -2.26
N THR A 39 3.47 -2.81 -3.15
CA THR A 39 2.81 -3.95 -3.84
C THR A 39 3.13 -5.31 -3.22
N LEU A 40 4.32 -5.50 -2.64
CA LEU A 40 4.71 -6.75 -1.98
C LEU A 40 3.77 -7.14 -0.83
N PRO A 41 3.31 -6.22 0.04
CA PRO A 41 2.31 -6.56 1.05
C PRO A 41 1.02 -7.13 0.44
N GLY A 42 0.55 -6.52 -0.65
CA GLY A 42 -0.65 -6.94 -1.36
C GLY A 42 -0.52 -8.31 -2.02
N LEU A 43 0.63 -8.57 -2.63
CA LEU A 43 0.95 -9.90 -3.17
C LEU A 43 0.96 -10.96 -2.06
N PHE A 44 1.56 -10.66 -0.91
CA PHE A 44 1.62 -11.59 0.21
C PHE A 44 0.22 -11.92 0.74
N VAL A 45 -0.65 -10.92 0.85
CA VAL A 45 -2.05 -11.10 1.24
C VAL A 45 -2.81 -11.93 0.21
N ALA A 46 -2.62 -11.66 -1.09
CA ALA A 46 -3.25 -12.42 -2.17
C ALA A 46 -2.81 -13.90 -2.14
N LEU A 47 -1.53 -14.18 -1.95
CA LEU A 47 -1.00 -15.55 -1.83
C LEU A 47 -1.55 -16.28 -0.60
N GLN A 48 -1.70 -15.58 0.53
CA GLN A 48 -2.29 -16.15 1.73
C GLN A 48 -3.78 -16.47 1.54
N LEU A 49 -4.51 -15.62 0.81
CA LEU A 49 -5.90 -15.89 0.45
C LEU A 49 -6.02 -17.12 -0.45
N GLN A 50 -5.12 -17.26 -1.42
CA GLN A 50 -5.09 -18.42 -2.32
C GLN A 50 -4.82 -19.74 -1.58
N ARG A 51 -3.98 -19.71 -0.53
CA ARG A 51 -3.66 -20.90 0.29
C ARG A 51 -4.72 -21.22 1.36
N GLY A 52 -5.35 -20.19 1.92
CA GLY A 52 -6.35 -20.35 2.99
C GLY A 52 -7.75 -20.71 2.51
N PHE A 53 -8.08 -20.40 1.26
CA PHE A 53 -9.39 -20.69 0.66
C PHE A 53 -9.21 -21.62 -0.54
N GLY A 54 -9.33 -22.93 -0.31
CA GLY A 54 -9.28 -23.93 -1.37
C GLY A 54 -10.26 -23.63 -2.50
N GLY A 55 -9.75 -23.09 -3.60
CA GLY A 55 -10.26 -23.27 -4.96
C GLY A 55 -11.47 -22.46 -5.45
N THR A 56 -12.38 -21.94 -4.62
CA THR A 56 -13.67 -21.44 -5.16
C THR A 56 -14.31 -20.22 -4.47
N ALA A 57 -13.58 -19.50 -3.62
CA ALA A 57 -14.11 -18.26 -3.06
C ALA A 57 -13.98 -17.13 -4.09
N VAL A 58 -15.11 -16.64 -4.61
CA VAL A 58 -15.21 -15.37 -5.33
C VAL A 58 -14.42 -14.33 -4.55
N PHE A 59 -13.38 -13.76 -5.17
CA PHE A 59 -12.45 -12.82 -4.54
C PHE A 59 -13.20 -11.56 -4.10
N GLY A 60 -13.75 -11.58 -2.89
CA GLY A 60 -14.42 -10.43 -2.30
C GLY A 60 -13.37 -9.49 -1.73
N TRP A 61 -13.27 -8.28 -2.27
CA TRP A 61 -12.44 -7.20 -1.72
C TRP A 61 -12.66 -7.02 -0.21
N THR A 62 -13.90 -7.19 0.26
CA THR A 62 -14.29 -7.16 1.67
C THR A 62 -13.58 -8.20 2.54
N GLN A 63 -13.28 -9.38 1.99
CA GLN A 63 -12.60 -10.47 2.69
C GLN A 63 -11.09 -10.19 2.79
N LEU A 64 -10.52 -9.57 1.76
CA LEU A 64 -9.13 -9.10 1.74
C LEU A 64 -8.86 -8.12 2.88
N TRP A 65 -9.80 -7.22 3.17
CA TRP A 65 -9.67 -6.20 4.22
C TRP A 65 -9.87 -6.72 5.65
N ARG A 66 -10.54 -7.87 5.81
CA ARG A 66 -10.81 -8.49 7.12
C ARG A 66 -9.54 -9.07 7.77
N LEU A 67 -8.51 -9.38 6.99
CA LEU A 67 -7.27 -10.03 7.43
C LEU A 67 -6.19 -9.06 7.90
N THR A 68 -6.51 -8.18 8.84
CA THR A 68 -5.61 -7.05 9.12
C THR A 68 -4.32 -7.43 9.82
N ARG A 69 -4.30 -8.55 10.55
CA ARG A 69 -3.05 -9.11 11.07
C ARG A 69 -2.13 -9.53 9.93
N THR A 70 -2.69 -10.10 8.85
CA THR A 70 -1.93 -10.51 7.67
C THR A 70 -1.35 -9.32 6.92
N HIS A 71 -2.08 -8.21 6.80
CA HIS A 71 -1.58 -6.96 6.22
C HIS A 71 -0.39 -6.39 7.00
N ALA A 72 -0.48 -6.38 8.33
CA ALA A 72 0.60 -5.89 9.18
C ALA A 72 1.86 -6.77 9.09
N VAL A 73 1.69 -8.09 9.12
CA VAL A 73 2.81 -9.04 8.96
C VAL A 73 3.43 -8.93 7.57
N ALA A 74 2.61 -8.83 6.52
CA ALA A 74 3.08 -8.66 5.16
C ALA A 74 3.89 -7.37 4.99
N LEU A 75 3.40 -6.26 5.55
CA LEU A 75 4.11 -4.98 5.57
C LEU A 75 5.43 -5.06 6.35
N LEU A 76 5.44 -5.67 7.53
CA LEU A 76 6.67 -5.85 8.31
C LEU A 76 7.72 -6.69 7.56
N ILE A 77 7.29 -7.79 6.92
CA ILE A 77 8.19 -8.66 6.16
C ILE A 77 8.72 -7.93 4.93
N SER A 78 7.87 -7.27 4.14
CA SER A 78 8.29 -6.60 2.91
C SER A 78 9.18 -5.39 3.20
N THR A 79 8.75 -4.52 4.12
CA THR A 79 9.50 -3.31 4.48
C THR A 79 10.79 -3.68 5.20
N GLY A 80 10.74 -4.64 6.12
CA GLY A 80 11.94 -5.14 6.80
C GLY A 80 12.93 -5.77 5.84
N GLY A 81 12.47 -6.57 4.87
CA GLY A 81 13.32 -7.17 3.84
C GLY A 81 13.97 -6.13 2.92
N LEU A 82 13.21 -5.15 2.45
CA LEU A 82 13.72 -4.05 1.61
C LEU A 82 14.74 -3.20 2.38
N LEU A 83 14.44 -2.81 3.62
CA LEU A 83 15.40 -2.06 4.44
C LEU A 83 16.66 -2.88 4.73
N ALA A 84 16.52 -4.16 5.09
CA ALA A 84 17.66 -5.03 5.32
C ALA A 84 18.53 -5.20 4.06
N TRP A 85 17.90 -5.25 2.87
CA TRP A 85 18.61 -5.26 1.60
C TRP A 85 19.43 -3.98 1.40
N GLU A 86 18.85 -2.81 1.64
CA GLU A 86 19.57 -1.53 1.53
C GLU A 86 20.74 -1.43 2.51
N PHE A 87 20.55 -1.82 3.77
CA PHE A 87 21.65 -1.86 4.73
C PHE A 87 22.72 -2.90 4.39
N ALA A 88 22.35 -4.02 3.77
CA ALA A 88 23.31 -5.01 3.31
C ALA A 88 24.21 -4.49 2.17
N GLN A 89 23.78 -3.47 1.42
CA GLN A 89 24.59 -2.85 0.36
C GLN A 89 25.86 -2.19 0.92
N VAL A 90 25.85 -1.71 2.17
CA VAL A 90 27.01 -1.11 2.86
C VAL A 90 28.22 -2.07 2.90
N TYR A 91 27.96 -3.37 2.93
CA TYR A 91 29.00 -4.40 3.04
C TYR A 91 29.44 -4.95 1.68
N ARG A 92 28.93 -4.43 0.56
CA ARG A 92 29.26 -4.92 -0.80
C ARG A 92 30.11 -3.90 -1.56
N PRO A 93 31.28 -4.29 -2.11
CA PRO A 93 32.25 -3.35 -2.70
C PRO A 93 31.78 -2.62 -3.97
N ASN A 94 30.69 -3.07 -4.60
CA ASN A 94 30.14 -2.50 -5.84
C ASN A 94 28.72 -1.96 -5.67
N ARG A 95 28.29 -1.70 -4.43
CA ARG A 95 26.97 -1.18 -4.14
C ARG A 95 27.10 -0.01 -3.16
N THR A 96 26.28 1.00 -3.38
CA THR A 96 26.23 2.19 -2.53
C THR A 96 24.94 2.16 -1.75
N PHE A 97 25.03 2.41 -0.44
CA PHE A 97 23.85 2.69 0.36
C PHE A 97 23.19 3.95 -0.17
N ASP A 98 21.92 3.85 -0.56
CA ASP A 98 21.13 4.99 -1.01
C ASP A 98 20.05 5.32 0.02
N MET A 99 20.16 6.52 0.61
CA MET A 99 19.13 7.01 1.54
C MET A 99 17.79 7.25 0.82
N GLN A 100 17.81 7.52 -0.49
CA GLN A 100 16.61 7.69 -1.30
C GLN A 100 15.78 6.40 -1.35
N ASP A 101 16.44 5.25 -1.44
CA ASP A 101 15.83 3.92 -1.43
C ASP A 101 15.16 3.58 -0.09
N VAL A 102 15.81 3.97 1.01
CA VAL A 102 15.24 3.85 2.36
C VAL A 102 13.99 4.73 2.48
N LEU A 103 14.04 5.98 2.05
CA LEU A 103 12.89 6.90 2.09
C LEU A 103 11.74 6.41 1.19
N ALA A 104 12.04 5.91 0.00
CA ALA A 104 11.05 5.35 -0.92
C ALA A 104 10.37 4.11 -0.31
N THR A 105 11.14 3.24 0.35
CA THR A 105 10.63 2.06 1.05
C THR A 105 9.69 2.43 2.19
N VAL A 106 10.07 3.43 3.01
CA VAL A 106 9.22 3.94 4.11
C VAL A 106 7.95 4.60 3.57
N ALA A 107 8.07 5.39 2.49
CA ALA A 107 6.92 6.03 1.85
C ALA A 107 5.93 5.00 1.28
N GLY A 108 6.42 3.94 0.62
CA GLY A 108 5.58 2.86 0.09
C GLY A 108 4.86 2.09 1.20
N ALA A 109 5.55 1.82 2.32
CA ALA A 109 4.94 1.22 3.50
C ALA A 109 3.84 2.11 4.10
N ALA A 110 4.09 3.41 4.23
CA ALA A 110 3.10 4.37 4.71
C ALA A 110 1.87 4.42 3.78
N LEU A 111 2.09 4.39 2.47
CA LEU A 111 1.03 4.36 1.46
C LEU A 111 0.16 3.11 1.59
N TRP A 112 0.77 1.93 1.70
CA TRP A 112 0.02 0.69 1.92
C TRP A 112 -0.78 0.74 3.22
N GLY A 113 -0.16 1.20 4.31
CA GLY A 113 -0.84 1.39 5.59
C GLY A 113 -2.05 2.32 5.49
N ALA A 114 -1.92 3.43 4.76
CA ALA A 114 -3.02 4.35 4.51
C ALA A 114 -4.15 3.68 3.70
N MET A 115 -3.83 2.92 2.65
CA MET A 115 -4.81 2.18 1.86
C MET A 115 -5.59 1.17 2.70
N VAL A 116 -4.90 0.41 3.56
CA VAL A 116 -5.53 -0.54 4.48
C VAL A 116 -6.45 0.18 5.48
N CYS A 117 -6.03 1.31 6.01
CA CYS A 117 -6.86 2.13 6.92
C CYS A 117 -8.12 2.67 6.22
N VAL A 118 -7.99 3.23 5.02
CA VAL A 118 -9.13 3.75 4.24
C VAL A 118 -10.10 2.62 3.89
N GLY A 119 -9.59 1.45 3.45
CA GLY A 119 -10.43 0.28 3.15
C GLY A 119 -11.22 -0.22 4.36
N ARG A 120 -10.63 -0.16 5.56
CA ARG A 120 -11.32 -0.51 6.81
C ARG A 120 -12.43 0.47 7.16
N LEU A 121 -12.18 1.77 7.03
CA LEU A 121 -13.18 2.79 7.29
C LEU A 121 -14.38 2.64 6.33
N ALA A 122 -14.12 2.40 5.04
CA ALA A 122 -15.16 2.14 4.05
C ALA A 122 -15.99 0.89 4.41
N THR A 123 -15.33 -0.21 4.82
CA THR A 123 -16.01 -1.45 5.21
C THR A 123 -16.89 -1.26 6.46
N ALA A 124 -16.40 -0.49 7.45
CA ALA A 124 -17.14 -0.18 8.66
C ALA A 124 -18.38 0.69 8.36
N ASP A 125 -18.26 1.67 7.46
CA ASP A 125 -19.40 2.51 7.05
C ASP A 125 -20.48 1.70 6.33
N THR A 126 -20.09 0.81 5.41
CA THR A 126 -21.04 -0.09 4.74
C THR A 126 -21.79 -0.98 5.74
N HIS A 127 -21.08 -1.55 6.72
CA HIS A 127 -21.72 -2.37 7.76
C HIS A 127 -22.68 -1.53 8.62
N ARG A 128 -22.29 -0.30 8.97
CA ARG A 128 -23.15 0.63 9.73
C ARG A 128 -24.44 0.93 8.97
N ARG A 129 -24.34 1.32 7.69
CA ARG A 129 -25.51 1.61 6.84
C ARG A 129 -26.44 0.41 6.66
N ALA A 130 -25.87 -0.80 6.58
CA ALA A 130 -26.64 -2.04 6.54
C ALA A 130 -27.42 -2.27 7.84
N THR A 131 -26.79 -2.04 9.00
CA THR A 131 -27.45 -2.22 10.32
C THR A 131 -28.46 -1.13 10.67
N THR A 132 -28.31 0.09 10.15
CA THR A 132 -29.24 1.20 10.38
C THR A 132 -30.44 1.22 9.42
N GLY A 133 -30.53 0.25 8.49
CA GLY A 133 -31.61 0.17 7.50
C GLY A 133 -31.52 1.20 6.37
N GLU A 134 -30.41 1.95 6.28
CA GLU A 134 -30.22 3.03 5.29
C GLU A 134 -30.06 2.50 3.86
N ILE A 135 -29.70 1.21 3.70
CA ILE A 135 -29.56 0.53 2.40
C ILE A 135 -30.90 -0.01 1.87
N ALA A 136 -31.94 -0.11 2.72
CA ALA A 136 -33.23 -0.69 2.34
C ALA A 136 -34.09 0.20 1.41
N SER A 137 -33.62 1.42 1.11
CA SER A 137 -34.34 2.40 0.26
C SER A 137 -33.84 2.46 -1.18
N LEU A 138 -32.91 1.60 -1.61
CA LEU A 138 -32.58 1.51 -3.03
C LEU A 138 -33.83 1.03 -3.78
N PRO A 139 -34.40 1.85 -4.69
CA PRO A 139 -35.61 1.47 -5.41
C PRO A 139 -35.31 0.18 -6.14
N VAL A 140 -36.14 -0.84 -5.87
CA VAL A 140 -36.15 -2.06 -6.67
C VAL A 140 -36.44 -1.62 -8.09
N SER A 141 -35.42 -1.64 -8.94
CA SER A 141 -35.56 -1.42 -10.37
C SER A 141 -36.52 -2.48 -10.87
N GLU A 142 -37.79 -2.13 -11.02
CA GLU A 142 -38.78 -2.99 -11.66
C GLU A 142 -38.22 -3.37 -13.02
N SER A 143 -38.01 -4.67 -13.22
CA SER A 143 -37.55 -5.19 -14.50
C SER A 143 -38.56 -4.78 -15.57
N PRO A 144 -38.14 -4.20 -16.72
CA PRO A 144 -39.06 -3.91 -17.79
C PRO A 144 -39.69 -5.23 -18.25
N THR A 145 -40.97 -5.43 -17.92
CA THR A 145 -41.78 -6.52 -18.44
C THR A 145 -41.93 -6.29 -19.95
N SER A 146 -41.32 -7.18 -20.72
CA SER A 146 -41.51 -7.31 -22.18
C SER A 146 -42.90 -7.83 -22.52
#